data_AF-A0ABD1X8W0-F1
#
_entry.id   AF-A0ABD1X8W0-F1
#
_cell.length_a   1.000
_cell.length_b   1.000
_cell.length_c   1.000
_cell.angle_alpha   90.00
_cell.angle_beta   90.00
_cell.angle_gamma   90.00
#
_symmetry.space_group_name_H-M   'P 1'
#
loop_
_entity.id
_entity.type
_entity.pdbx_description
1 polymer ?
#
loop_
_entity_poly.entity_id
_entity_poly.type
_entity_poly.pdbx_seq_one_letter_code
_entity_poly.pdbx_strand_id
1 'polypeptide(L)'
;MVKTLMSHCFLFPRKHERYSWHGSHANDIGNQCGGWTIEWHGHSGNTTVGTTILTAIKNTVDPGTEVIYNENPDREFLNSNEFSYAIVIVGEHPYSEYVGDSKDLTIAEPGYSTITNVCESNLTLKKWTHWWLHWLPGTEGQGVADVLYGNYGFTGKLARTWMRTVDQLPMNVGDPHYDPLFPFGYGLTTTPTELIAAQ
;
A
#
# COMPACT_ATOMS: atom_id res chain seq x y z
N MET A 1 -8.92 -5.89 1.80
CA MET A 1 -8.61 -4.45 1.64
C MET A 1 -7.11 -4.22 1.89
N VAL A 2 -6.39 -3.61 0.95
CA VAL A 2 -4.97 -3.24 1.16
C VAL A 2 -4.92 -1.96 2.01
N LYS A 3 -4.90 -2.14 3.33
CA LYS A 3 -4.79 -1.02 4.27
C LYS A 3 -3.34 -0.56 4.34
N THR A 4 -2.98 0.43 3.53
CA THR A 4 -1.91 1.37 3.91
C THR A 4 -2.67 2.68 4.23
N LEU A 5 -2.53 3.28 5.43
CA LEU A 5 -3.28 4.48 5.87
C LEU A 5 -2.89 5.76 5.08
N MET A 6 -2.99 7.03 5.49
CA MET A 6 -2.27 8.14 4.82
C MET A 6 -1.77 9.17 5.85
N SER A 7 -0.48 9.50 5.86
CA SER A 7 0.02 10.73 6.51
C SER A 7 1.19 11.33 5.71
N HIS A 8 0.88 12.39 4.96
CA HIS A 8 1.73 13.15 4.02
C HIS A 8 1.90 12.54 2.61
N CYS A 9 2.08 13.42 1.62
CA CYS A 9 2.09 13.09 0.21
C CYS A 9 3.42 13.55 -0.40
N PHE A 10 4.33 12.60 -0.64
CA PHE A 10 5.53 12.84 -1.43
C PHE A 10 5.58 11.79 -2.54
N LEU A 11 5.89 12.24 -3.75
CA LEU A 11 6.12 11.37 -4.89
C LEU A 11 7.49 10.70 -4.74
N PHE A 12 7.58 9.42 -5.09
CA PHE A 12 8.86 8.72 -5.03
C PHE A 12 9.76 9.16 -6.20
N PRO A 13 11.05 9.44 -5.94
CA PRO A 13 12.00 9.64 -7.02
C PRO A 13 12.06 8.37 -7.88
N ARG A 14 12.26 8.50 -9.21
CA ARG A 14 12.40 7.31 -10.09
C ARG A 14 13.80 6.73 -10.12
N LYS A 15 14.79 7.55 -9.76
CA LYS A 15 16.21 7.21 -9.78
C LYS A 15 16.79 7.35 -8.38
N HIS A 16 17.30 6.25 -7.87
CA HIS A 16 18.13 6.22 -6.67
C HIS A 16 18.95 4.93 -6.67
N GLU A 17 19.97 4.86 -5.81
CA GLU A 17 20.86 3.70 -5.76
C GLU A 17 20.12 2.39 -5.39
N ARG A 18 19.34 2.37 -4.29
CA ARG A 18 18.64 1.17 -3.82
C ARG A 18 17.29 1.46 -3.13
N TYR A 19 16.24 0.78 -3.57
CA TYR A 19 14.93 0.74 -2.92
C TYR A 19 14.63 -0.65 -2.34
N SER A 20 14.00 -0.69 -1.17
CA SER A 20 13.50 -1.93 -0.60
C SER A 20 11.97 -2.01 -0.61
N TRP A 21 11.46 -3.19 -0.92
CA TRP A 21 10.03 -3.49 -1.01
C TRP A 21 9.72 -4.71 -0.15
N HIS A 22 8.66 -4.61 0.65
CA HIS A 22 8.30 -5.58 1.67
C HIS A 22 6.79 -5.73 1.78
N GLY A 23 6.37 -6.72 2.54
CA GLY A 23 4.99 -7.01 2.89
C GLY A 23 4.34 -8.07 2.00
N SER A 24 3.41 -8.81 2.60
CA SER A 24 2.69 -9.96 2.02
C SER A 24 1.83 -9.63 0.79
N HIS A 25 1.54 -8.35 0.54
CA HIS A 25 0.72 -7.91 -0.60
C HIS A 25 1.56 -7.31 -1.74
N ALA A 26 2.88 -7.16 -1.55
CA ALA A 26 3.73 -6.51 -2.54
C ALA A 26 3.86 -7.31 -3.84
N ASN A 27 3.93 -8.64 -3.76
CA ASN A 27 4.12 -9.52 -4.91
C ASN A 27 3.08 -10.65 -5.00
N ASP A 28 1.82 -10.32 -4.72
CA ASP A 28 0.74 -11.30 -4.65
C ASP A 28 -0.50 -10.81 -5.42
N ILE A 29 -0.72 -11.39 -6.60
CA ILE A 29 -1.83 -10.98 -7.47
C ILE A 29 -3.19 -11.35 -6.86
N GLY A 30 -3.26 -12.44 -6.10
CA GLY A 30 -4.46 -12.88 -5.41
C GLY A 30 -4.90 -11.90 -4.33
N ASN A 31 -3.95 -11.49 -3.49
CA ASN A 31 -4.17 -10.52 -2.41
C ASN A 31 -4.57 -9.14 -2.92
N GLN A 32 -4.02 -8.66 -4.04
CA GLN A 32 -4.43 -7.37 -4.63
C GLN A 32 -5.83 -7.44 -5.29
N CYS A 33 -6.28 -8.63 -5.71
CA CYS A 33 -7.61 -8.81 -6.30
C CYS A 33 -8.70 -9.02 -5.23
N GLY A 34 -8.43 -9.83 -4.21
CA GLY A 34 -9.39 -10.17 -3.16
C GLY A 34 -10.38 -11.27 -3.57
N GLY A 35 -11.51 -11.35 -2.86
CA GLY A 35 -12.57 -12.31 -3.15
C GLY A 35 -13.25 -12.08 -4.51
N TRP A 36 -14.08 -13.03 -4.92
CA TRP A 36 -14.75 -13.02 -6.23
C TRP A 36 -13.80 -12.92 -7.44
N THR A 37 -12.54 -13.33 -7.27
CA THR A 37 -11.54 -13.38 -8.34
C THR A 37 -11.05 -14.80 -8.52
N ILE A 38 -11.41 -15.40 -9.67
CA ILE A 38 -11.21 -16.82 -10.02
C ILE A 38 -11.98 -17.77 -9.10
N GLU A 39 -11.70 -17.71 -7.80
CA GLU A 39 -12.42 -18.44 -6.74
C GLU A 39 -13.39 -17.51 -6.00
N TRP A 40 -14.42 -18.10 -5.38
CA TRP A 40 -15.45 -17.35 -4.68
C TRP A 40 -14.89 -16.49 -3.55
N HIS A 41 -14.07 -17.07 -2.68
CA HIS A 41 -13.39 -16.33 -1.61
C HIS A 41 -12.08 -15.69 -2.07
N GLY A 42 -11.68 -15.91 -3.32
CA GLY A 42 -10.34 -15.62 -3.81
C GLY A 42 -9.29 -16.50 -3.15
N HIS A 43 -8.05 -16.34 -3.56
CA HIS A 43 -6.92 -17.09 -3.03
C HIS A 43 -5.66 -16.21 -3.11
N SER A 44 -4.69 -16.43 -2.21
CA SER A 44 -3.39 -15.72 -2.26
C SER A 44 -2.47 -16.32 -3.34
N GLY A 45 -1.41 -15.64 -3.70
CA GLY A 45 -0.41 -16.08 -4.67
C GLY A 45 -0.80 -15.79 -6.12
N ASN A 46 -0.16 -16.50 -7.06
CA ASN A 46 -0.29 -16.28 -8.50
C ASN A 46 -1.55 -16.94 -9.07
N THR A 47 -2.72 -16.36 -8.80
CA THR A 47 -4.03 -16.94 -9.15
C THR A 47 -4.50 -16.67 -10.58
N THR A 48 -4.03 -15.58 -11.19
CA THR A 48 -4.42 -15.17 -12.55
C THR A 48 -3.32 -14.33 -13.21
N VAL A 49 -3.46 -14.09 -14.51
CA VAL A 49 -2.58 -13.18 -15.25
C VAL A 49 -2.82 -11.74 -14.80
N GLY A 50 -1.74 -11.03 -14.52
CA GLY A 50 -1.77 -9.63 -14.16
C GLY A 50 -0.37 -9.11 -13.82
N THR A 51 -0.32 -7.86 -13.37
CA THR A 51 0.90 -7.21 -12.90
C THR A 51 0.82 -7.03 -11.39
N THR A 52 1.71 -7.66 -10.63
CA THR A 52 1.81 -7.41 -9.18
C THR A 52 2.34 -6.00 -8.93
N ILE A 53 2.09 -5.43 -7.75
CA ILE A 53 2.64 -4.12 -7.41
C ILE A 53 4.18 -4.13 -7.52
N LEU A 54 4.86 -5.14 -6.99
CA LEU A 54 6.32 -5.28 -7.13
C LEU A 54 6.77 -5.28 -8.60
N THR A 55 6.03 -5.96 -9.47
CA THR A 55 6.34 -6.01 -10.92
C THR A 55 6.13 -4.64 -11.56
N ALA A 56 5.02 -3.95 -11.25
CA ALA A 56 4.74 -2.61 -11.73
C ALA A 56 5.82 -1.60 -11.35
N ILE A 57 6.32 -1.70 -10.11
CA ILE A 57 7.42 -0.85 -9.64
C ILE A 57 8.68 -1.12 -10.45
N LYS A 58 9.07 -2.39 -10.61
CA LYS A 58 10.26 -2.77 -11.40
C LYS A 58 10.17 -2.25 -12.83
N ASN A 59 8.96 -2.19 -13.39
CA ASN A 59 8.71 -1.63 -14.73
C ASN A 59 8.81 -0.09 -14.78
N THR A 60 8.68 0.59 -13.65
CA THR A 60 8.54 2.06 -13.59
C THR A 60 9.82 2.79 -13.16
N VAL A 61 10.65 2.15 -12.32
CA VAL A 61 11.91 2.75 -11.86
C VAL A 61 12.95 2.84 -12.99
N ASP A 62 13.92 3.74 -12.83
CA ASP A 62 15.06 3.84 -13.73
C ASP A 62 15.84 2.50 -13.79
N PRO A 63 16.31 2.04 -14.95
CA PRO A 63 17.04 0.76 -15.07
C PRO A 63 18.29 0.65 -14.19
N GLY A 64 18.88 1.78 -13.76
CA GLY A 64 20.00 1.82 -12.82
C GLY A 64 19.58 1.75 -11.35
N THR A 65 18.29 1.74 -11.04
CA THR A 65 17.76 1.60 -9.68
C THR A 65 17.60 0.14 -9.31
N GLU A 66 18.26 -0.28 -8.24
CA GLU A 66 18.11 -1.65 -7.74
C GLU A 66 16.87 -1.76 -6.83
N VAL A 67 15.98 -2.69 -7.18
CA VAL A 67 14.74 -3.00 -6.44
C VAL A 67 14.91 -4.30 -5.69
N ILE A 68 15.13 -4.21 -4.38
CA ILE A 68 15.33 -5.34 -3.50
C ILE A 68 14.01 -5.72 -2.82
N TYR A 69 13.57 -6.97 -2.98
CA TYR A 69 12.35 -7.50 -2.37
C TYR A 69 12.66 -8.52 -1.28
N ASN A 70 12.07 -8.32 -0.12
CA ASN A 70 12.01 -9.32 0.95
C ASN A 70 10.64 -9.16 1.63
N GLU A 71 9.80 -10.19 1.59
CA GLU A 71 8.42 -10.09 2.08
C GLU A 71 8.34 -9.68 3.55
N ASN A 72 9.17 -10.26 4.41
CA ASN A 72 9.18 -9.95 5.83
C ASN A 72 10.62 -9.83 6.33
N PRO A 73 11.30 -8.70 6.07
CA PRO A 73 12.69 -8.53 6.44
C PRO A 73 12.86 -8.47 7.96
N ASP A 74 13.97 -9.01 8.44
CA ASP A 74 14.44 -8.74 9.79
C ASP A 74 15.26 -7.43 9.84
N ARG A 75 15.62 -7.02 11.05
CA ARG A 75 16.40 -5.78 11.27
C ARG A 75 17.83 -5.89 10.74
N GLU A 76 18.41 -7.09 10.68
CA GLU A 76 19.78 -7.28 10.19
C GLU A 76 19.85 -7.03 8.69
N PHE A 77 18.89 -7.57 7.93
CA PHE A 77 18.71 -7.31 6.52
C PHE A 77 18.53 -5.80 6.25
N LEU A 78 17.66 -5.13 7.00
CA LEU A 78 17.39 -3.70 6.79
C LEU A 78 18.61 -2.81 7.07
N ASN A 79 19.36 -3.11 8.12
CA ASN A 79 20.52 -2.31 8.52
C ASN A 79 21.77 -2.56 7.66
N SER A 80 21.87 -3.71 6.99
CA SER A 80 23.05 -4.10 6.20
C SER A 80 23.03 -3.62 4.74
N ASN A 81 21.87 -3.20 4.23
CA ASN A 81 21.68 -2.95 2.79
C ASN A 81 21.56 -1.45 2.40
N GLU A 82 21.71 -0.53 3.37
CA GLU A 82 21.75 0.93 3.14
C GLU A 82 20.63 1.46 2.21
N PHE A 83 19.39 1.04 2.47
CA PHE A 83 18.25 1.46 1.65
C PHE A 83 17.97 2.95 1.79
N SER A 84 17.60 3.58 0.67
CA SER A 84 17.25 4.99 0.66
C SER A 84 15.79 5.23 0.96
N TYR A 85 14.94 4.30 0.52
CA TYR A 85 13.51 4.24 0.80
C TYR A 85 13.10 2.79 0.95
N ALA A 86 12.14 2.55 1.86
CA ALA A 86 11.51 1.26 2.07
C ALA A 86 9.99 1.42 1.93
N ILE A 87 9.36 0.51 1.20
CA ILE A 87 7.90 0.50 1.01
C ILE A 87 7.36 -0.85 1.46
N VAL A 88 6.34 -0.80 2.30
CA VAL A 88 5.68 -1.99 2.88
C VAL A 88 4.25 -2.04 2.37
N ILE A 89 3.87 -3.13 1.72
CA ILE A 89 2.55 -3.35 1.15
C ILE A 89 1.92 -4.53 1.88
N VAL A 90 0.92 -4.22 2.72
CA VAL A 90 0.23 -5.19 3.57
C VAL A 90 -1.27 -4.87 3.57
N GLY A 91 -2.08 -5.85 3.98
CA GLY A 91 -3.52 -5.70 3.96
C GLY A 91 -4.26 -6.92 4.47
N GLU A 92 -5.54 -6.97 4.17
CA GLU A 92 -6.39 -8.14 4.44
C GLU A 92 -6.22 -9.17 3.33
N HIS A 93 -6.37 -10.44 3.66
CA HIS A 93 -6.46 -11.52 2.68
C HIS A 93 -7.79 -11.50 1.93
N PRO A 94 -7.89 -12.22 0.79
CA PRO A 94 -9.14 -12.43 0.09
C PRO A 94 -10.25 -13.00 0.98
N TYR A 95 -11.45 -12.45 0.87
CA TYR A 95 -12.67 -12.95 1.50
C TYR A 95 -13.88 -12.53 0.67
N SER A 96 -15.00 -13.22 0.87
CA SER A 96 -16.30 -12.81 0.36
C SER A 96 -17.41 -13.19 1.34
N GLU A 97 -18.45 -12.35 1.38
CA GLU A 97 -19.64 -12.55 2.21
C GLU A 97 -19.30 -12.79 3.70
N TYR A 98 -19.90 -13.79 4.32
CA TYR A 98 -19.80 -14.09 5.75
C TYR A 98 -18.37 -14.40 6.21
N VAL A 99 -17.48 -14.82 5.29
CA VAL A 99 -16.06 -15.06 5.60
C VAL A 99 -15.34 -13.74 5.91
N GLY A 100 -15.85 -12.62 5.40
CA GLY A 100 -15.33 -11.28 5.66
C GLY A 100 -15.84 -10.62 6.93
N ASP A 101 -16.79 -11.22 7.65
CA ASP A 101 -17.36 -10.62 8.85
C ASP A 101 -16.30 -10.54 9.97
N SER A 102 -16.01 -9.32 10.44
CA SER A 102 -14.99 -9.07 11.46
C SER A 102 -15.43 -7.98 12.44
N LYS A 103 -15.15 -8.21 13.72
CA LYS A 103 -15.45 -7.24 14.81
C LYS A 103 -14.28 -6.29 15.09
N ASP A 104 -13.05 -6.71 14.77
CA ASP A 104 -11.83 -5.98 15.16
C ASP A 104 -11.23 -5.19 13.99
N LEU A 105 -11.53 -5.57 12.74
CA LEU A 105 -11.11 -4.90 11.50
C LEU A 105 -9.59 -4.61 11.43
N THR A 106 -8.79 -5.46 12.07
CA THR A 106 -7.32 -5.44 12.05
C THR A 106 -6.77 -6.08 10.77
N ILE A 107 -5.57 -5.68 10.35
CA ILE A 107 -4.87 -6.33 9.23
C ILE A 107 -4.28 -7.68 9.66
N ALA A 108 -4.09 -8.59 8.71
CA ALA A 108 -3.47 -9.88 8.97
C ALA A 108 -1.97 -9.73 9.29
N GLU A 109 -1.43 -10.64 10.11
CA GLU A 109 0.01 -10.80 10.31
C GLU A 109 0.60 -11.88 9.39
N PRO A 110 1.86 -11.76 8.93
CA PRO A 110 2.77 -10.64 9.14
C PRO A 110 2.32 -9.39 8.35
N GLY A 111 2.18 -8.28 9.06
CA GLY A 111 1.62 -7.05 8.51
C GLY A 111 2.07 -5.84 9.31
N TYR A 112 1.46 -5.65 10.49
CA TYR A 112 1.88 -4.59 11.41
C TYR A 112 3.32 -4.84 11.88
N SER A 113 3.69 -6.10 12.17
CA SER A 113 5.07 -6.45 12.55
C SER A 113 6.10 -6.12 11.45
N THR A 114 5.76 -6.33 10.19
CA THR A 114 6.63 -5.96 9.05
C THR A 114 6.79 -4.45 8.97
N ILE A 115 5.69 -3.70 9.12
CA ILE A 115 5.73 -2.23 9.14
C ILE A 115 6.61 -1.72 10.29
N THR A 116 6.44 -2.25 11.50
CA THR A 116 7.24 -1.82 12.66
C THR A 116 8.71 -2.17 12.48
N ASN A 117 9.03 -3.37 12.02
CA ASN A 117 10.42 -3.77 11.75
C ASN A 117 11.11 -2.82 10.76
N VAL A 118 10.42 -2.47 9.67
CA VAL A 118 10.94 -1.55 8.66
C VAL A 118 11.06 -0.13 9.21
N CYS A 119 10.02 0.40 9.87
CA CYS A 119 10.02 1.78 10.37
C CYS A 119 10.97 2.00 11.56
N GLU A 120 11.19 0.99 12.39
CA GLU A 120 12.08 1.07 13.56
C GLU A 120 13.55 0.87 13.21
N SER A 121 13.88 0.34 12.03
CA SER A 121 15.26 0.19 11.56
C SER A 121 16.02 1.52 11.50
N ASN A 122 17.35 1.44 11.47
CA ASN A 122 18.26 2.58 11.47
C ASN A 122 18.46 3.17 10.07
N LEU A 123 17.41 3.23 9.25
CA LEU A 123 17.47 3.88 7.94
C LEU A 123 17.84 5.36 8.14
N THR A 124 18.99 5.73 7.58
CA THR A 124 19.78 6.92 7.95
C THR A 124 19.16 8.25 7.49
N LEU A 125 18.02 8.25 6.81
CA LEU A 125 17.42 9.45 6.22
C LEU A 125 15.99 9.62 6.70
N LYS A 126 15.78 10.70 7.49
CA LYS A 126 14.52 11.35 7.83
C LYS A 126 13.30 10.40 7.86
N LYS A 127 13.00 9.83 9.03
CA LYS A 127 11.79 9.01 9.25
C LYS A 127 10.54 9.85 8.98
N TRP A 128 10.02 9.75 7.78
CA TRP A 128 8.67 10.18 7.43
C TRP A 128 7.88 8.94 7.07
N THR A 129 7.02 8.51 7.99
CA THR A 129 6.09 7.42 7.70
C THR A 129 4.92 8.00 6.92
N HIS A 130 4.90 7.67 5.64
CA HIS A 130 3.77 7.90 4.77
C HIS A 130 2.98 6.62 4.65
N TRP A 131 1.72 6.77 4.36
CA TRP A 131 0.84 5.64 4.21
C TRP A 131 0.01 5.87 2.93
N TRP A 132 -0.50 4.80 2.28
CA TRP A 132 -1.33 4.92 1.07
C TRP A 132 -2.53 3.95 0.95
N LEU A 133 -3.77 4.44 0.97
CA LEU A 133 -4.90 3.52 0.84
C LEU A 133 -5.09 3.04 -0.58
N HIS A 134 -5.00 1.72 -0.76
CA HIS A 134 -5.40 1.04 -1.99
C HIS A 134 -6.51 0.04 -1.66
N TRP A 135 -7.61 0.05 -2.39
CA TRP A 135 -8.74 -0.83 -2.09
C TRP A 135 -8.42 -2.30 -2.42
N LEU A 136 -8.99 -2.81 -3.50
CA LEU A 136 -8.63 -4.05 -4.15
C LEU A 136 -8.39 -3.68 -5.62
N PRO A 137 -7.17 -3.27 -5.99
CA PRO A 137 -6.89 -2.66 -7.30
C PRO A 137 -7.06 -3.64 -8.48
N GLY A 138 -7.28 -4.93 -8.24
CA GLY A 138 -7.44 -5.93 -9.29
C GLY A 138 -6.10 -6.30 -9.93
N THR A 139 -6.11 -6.76 -11.18
CA THR A 139 -4.93 -7.32 -11.86
C THR A 139 -3.88 -6.29 -12.31
N GLU A 140 -4.25 -5.01 -12.38
CA GLU A 140 -3.44 -3.97 -13.02
C GLU A 140 -2.61 -3.16 -12.01
N GLY A 141 -1.62 -3.80 -11.37
CA GLY A 141 -0.74 -3.16 -10.38
C GLY A 141 0.03 -1.94 -10.92
N GLN A 142 0.13 -1.76 -12.24
CA GLN A 142 0.74 -0.58 -12.86
C GLN A 142 0.04 0.72 -12.45
N GLY A 143 -1.28 0.69 -12.23
CA GLY A 143 -2.03 1.86 -11.77
C GLY A 143 -1.55 2.38 -10.41
N VAL A 144 -1.03 1.50 -9.54
CA VAL A 144 -0.42 1.88 -8.26
C VAL A 144 0.91 2.59 -8.48
N ALA A 145 1.79 2.02 -9.32
CA ALA A 145 3.09 2.61 -9.62
C ALA A 145 2.96 3.98 -10.31
N ASP A 146 1.98 4.12 -11.19
CA ASP A 146 1.71 5.34 -11.95
C ASP A 146 1.49 6.56 -11.06
N VAL A 147 0.73 6.42 -9.98
CA VAL A 147 0.49 7.52 -9.04
C VAL A 147 1.63 7.68 -8.05
N LEU A 148 2.26 6.59 -7.58
CA LEU A 148 3.41 6.64 -6.66
C LEU A 148 4.63 7.38 -7.25
N TYR A 149 4.88 7.19 -8.56
CA TYR A 149 5.97 7.84 -9.30
C TYR A 149 5.54 9.09 -10.09
N GLY A 150 4.31 9.56 -9.86
CA GLY A 150 3.83 10.83 -10.39
C GLY A 150 3.60 10.88 -11.89
N ASN A 151 3.41 9.73 -12.58
CA ASN A 151 2.85 9.72 -13.95
C ASN A 151 1.48 10.41 -13.94
N TYR A 152 0.71 10.19 -12.87
CA TYR A 152 -0.56 10.85 -12.61
C TYR A 152 -0.60 11.39 -11.18
N GLY A 153 -1.45 12.40 -10.96
CA GLY A 153 -1.73 12.93 -9.65
C GLY A 153 -2.75 12.09 -8.87
N PHE A 154 -2.62 12.04 -7.54
CA PHE A 154 -3.67 11.47 -6.70
C PHE A 154 -4.92 12.34 -6.75
N THR A 155 -6.07 11.73 -7.01
CA THR A 155 -7.38 12.40 -7.07
C THR A 155 -8.45 11.69 -6.24
N GLY A 156 -8.18 10.46 -5.79
CA GLY A 156 -9.12 9.63 -5.04
C GLY A 156 -9.60 10.31 -3.76
N LYS A 157 -10.90 10.16 -3.48
CA LYS A 157 -11.55 10.60 -2.24
C LYS A 157 -12.19 9.39 -1.56
N LEU A 158 -12.16 9.37 -0.24
CA LEU A 158 -12.74 8.29 0.56
C LEU A 158 -14.25 8.16 0.27
N ALA A 159 -14.65 7.05 -0.33
CA ALA A 159 -16.06 6.72 -0.53
C ALA A 159 -16.74 6.16 0.73
N ARG A 160 -16.00 6.00 1.83
CA ARG A 160 -16.51 5.58 3.14
C ARG A 160 -15.83 6.38 4.25
N THR A 161 -16.57 6.60 5.34
CA THR A 161 -16.04 7.16 6.59
C THR A 161 -14.94 6.26 7.14
N TRP A 162 -13.81 6.84 7.55
CA TRP A 162 -12.76 6.13 8.27
C TRP A 162 -12.90 6.39 9.77
N MET A 163 -13.28 5.36 10.53
CA MET A 163 -13.44 5.46 11.99
C MET A 163 -12.09 5.57 12.72
N ARG A 164 -12.11 6.12 13.94
CA ARG A 164 -10.96 6.10 14.87
C ARG A 164 -10.85 4.73 15.54
N THR A 165 -11.98 4.18 15.97
CA THR A 165 -12.07 2.86 16.62
C THR A 165 -13.30 2.11 16.11
N VAL A 166 -13.27 0.78 16.21
CA VAL A 166 -14.40 -0.08 15.80
C VAL A 166 -15.67 0.16 16.64
N ASP A 167 -15.51 0.61 17.89
CA ASP A 167 -16.62 0.91 18.81
C ASP A 167 -17.52 2.05 18.33
N GLN A 168 -17.07 2.87 17.37
CA GLN A 168 -17.87 3.93 16.78
C GLN A 168 -18.91 3.39 15.78
N LEU A 169 -18.83 2.12 15.37
CA LEU A 169 -19.72 1.57 14.37
C LEU A 169 -21.12 1.26 14.92
N PRO A 170 -22.20 1.51 14.16
CA PRO A 170 -22.22 2.16 12.85
C PRO A 170 -22.07 3.70 12.94
N MET A 171 -21.26 4.29 12.06
CA MET A 171 -21.07 5.74 11.92
C MET A 171 -20.95 6.14 10.45
N ASN A 172 -21.91 6.93 9.98
CA ASN A 172 -22.02 7.39 8.60
C ASN A 172 -22.14 8.92 8.52
N VAL A 173 -21.84 9.47 7.35
CA VAL A 173 -21.98 10.91 7.10
C VAL A 173 -23.43 11.36 7.35
N GLY A 174 -23.60 12.40 8.17
CA GLY A 174 -24.92 12.91 8.56
C GLY A 174 -25.44 12.39 9.90
N ASP A 175 -24.80 11.38 10.51
CA ASP A 175 -25.19 10.91 11.84
C ASP A 175 -24.88 11.98 12.91
N PRO A 176 -25.72 12.13 13.97
CA PRO A 176 -25.49 13.12 15.04
C PRO A 176 -24.15 12.96 15.77
N HIS A 177 -23.63 11.73 15.84
CA HIS A 177 -22.39 11.36 16.52
C HIS A 177 -21.20 11.17 15.54
N TYR A 178 -21.21 11.84 14.40
CA TYR A 178 -20.18 11.71 13.37
C TYR A 178 -18.81 12.31 13.79
N ASP A 179 -17.91 11.47 14.32
CA ASP A 179 -16.52 11.81 14.68
C ASP A 179 -15.49 10.86 14.02
N PRO A 180 -15.20 11.04 12.72
CA PRO A 180 -14.29 10.18 12.00
C PRO A 180 -12.81 10.52 12.22
N LEU A 181 -11.92 9.53 12.03
CA LEU A 181 -10.49 9.76 11.85
C LEU A 181 -10.23 10.50 10.53
N PHE A 182 -10.84 10.00 9.44
CA PHE A 182 -10.90 10.68 8.15
C PHE A 182 -12.34 10.70 7.64
N PRO A 183 -12.92 11.88 7.37
CA PRO A 183 -14.31 11.97 6.95
C PRO A 183 -14.54 11.42 5.54
N PHE A 184 -15.79 11.11 5.22
CA PHE A 184 -16.22 10.83 3.84
C PHE A 184 -15.77 11.97 2.92
N GLY A 185 -15.26 11.62 1.74
CA GLY A 185 -14.73 12.59 0.78
C GLY A 185 -13.33 13.11 1.11
N TYR A 186 -12.69 12.69 2.20
CA TYR A 186 -11.29 13.04 2.47
C TYR A 186 -10.36 12.40 1.44
N GLY A 187 -9.28 13.11 1.07
CA GLY A 187 -8.23 12.56 0.22
C GLY A 187 -7.27 13.66 -0.19
N LEU A 188 -5.97 13.41 -0.03
CA LEU A 188 -4.94 14.33 -0.50
C LEU A 188 -4.83 14.24 -2.03
N THR A 189 -4.37 15.34 -2.64
CA THR A 189 -4.17 15.40 -4.09
C THR A 189 -2.73 15.75 -4.42
N THR A 190 -2.21 15.20 -5.51
CA THR A 190 -0.93 15.63 -6.09
C THR A 190 -1.15 16.06 -7.53
N THR A 191 -0.22 16.84 -8.05
CA THR A 191 -0.09 17.05 -9.50
C THR A 191 0.88 16.01 -10.06
N PRO A 192 0.72 15.61 -11.34
CA PRO A 192 1.74 14.84 -12.03
C PRO A 192 3.10 15.55 -11.96
N THR A 193 4.18 14.78 -11.86
CA THR A 193 5.53 15.34 -11.99
C THR A 193 5.84 15.43 -13.48
N GLU A 194 6.21 16.62 -13.96
CA GLU A 194 6.74 16.73 -15.32
C GLU A 194 7.99 15.85 -15.43
N LEU A 195 8.00 14.96 -16.42
CA LEU A 195 9.18 14.22 -16.80
C LEU A 195 10.23 15.25 -17.25
N ILE A 196 11.17 15.58 -16.36
CA ILE A 196 12.43 16.15 -16.83
C ILE A 196 13.09 14.99 -17.59
N ALA A 197 12.93 14.99 -18.92
CA ALA A 197 13.66 14.10 -19.78
C ALA A 197 15.14 14.25 -19.41
N ALA A 198 15.74 13.16 -18.92
CA ALA A 198 17.17 13.11 -18.69
C ALA A 198 17.85 13.49 -20.00
N GLN A 199 18.51 14.66 -20.00
CA GLN A 199 19.49 15.04 -21.02
C GLN A 199 20.81 14.33 -20.74
#